data_AF-A0ABD6E3H0-F1
#
_entry.id   AF-A0ABD6E3H0-F1
#
_cell.length_a   1.000
_cell.length_b   1.000
_cell.length_c   1.000
_cell.angle_alpha   90.00
_cell.angle_beta   90.00
_cell.angle_gamma   90.00
#
_symmetry.space_group_name_H-M   'P 1'
#
loop_
_entity.id
_entity.type
_entity.pdbx_description
1 polymer ?
#
loop_
_entity_poly.entity_id
_entity_poly.type
_entity_poly.pdbx_seq_one_letter_code
_entity_poly.pdbx_strand_id
1 'polypeptide(L)'
;METDIPMATAASDSNPVEESTPSIENAAIRREGRAQTQEMDVSLLRQGGIYEVRSASGGIYEVDVLQRTCTCLDEPPEGGCKHYRRVRTDIQAGLVPRPDGKLPNTTQSALTDEEIHAIRSAEATILKQHLLDALLARELERAQLDQEIHDLEFLVEVLLEVSIAEGYDLDESRILLPDLS
;
A
#
# COMPACT_ATOMS: atom_id res chain seq x y z
N MET A 1 -26.13 85.75 2.76
CA MET A 1 -25.28 86.01 1.58
C MET A 1 -24.13 85.03 1.74
N GLU A 2 -24.36 83.80 1.25
CA GLU A 2 -23.78 83.26 0.00
C GLU A 2 -22.44 82.57 0.31
N THR A 3 -22.44 81.24 0.46
CA THR A 3 -21.92 80.20 -0.48
C THR A 3 -20.38 80.21 -0.54
N ASP A 4 -19.66 79.11 -0.28
CA ASP A 4 -19.61 77.91 -1.12
C ASP A 4 -19.21 76.63 -0.36
N ILE A 5 -19.81 75.53 -0.83
CA ILE A 5 -19.41 74.13 -0.60
C ILE A 5 -18.58 73.70 -1.82
N PRO A 6 -17.56 72.82 -1.66
CA PRO A 6 -17.27 71.86 -2.71
C PRO A 6 -17.57 70.42 -2.29
N MET A 7 -18.21 69.72 -3.23
CA MET A 7 -18.69 68.34 -3.20
C MET A 7 -17.61 67.36 -3.70
N ALA A 8 -17.53 66.21 -3.02
CA ALA A 8 -17.16 64.85 -3.44
C ALA A 8 -16.11 64.60 -4.55
N THR A 9 -15.22 63.63 -4.31
CA THR A 9 -14.94 62.53 -5.26
C THR A 9 -14.35 61.33 -4.50
N ALA A 10 -14.94 60.15 -4.73
CA ALA A 10 -14.47 58.86 -4.27
C ALA A 10 -13.21 58.42 -5.05
N ALA A 11 -12.19 57.93 -4.35
CA ALA A 11 -11.16 57.06 -4.91
C ALA A 11 -11.44 55.66 -4.36
N SER A 12 -12.23 54.87 -5.08
CA SER A 12 -11.79 53.91 -6.11
C SER A 12 -10.81 52.89 -5.55
N ASP A 13 -11.41 51.79 -5.09
CA ASP A 13 -10.86 50.45 -5.23
C ASP A 13 -10.24 50.30 -6.63
N SER A 14 -8.94 50.13 -6.68
CA SER A 14 -8.24 49.59 -7.83
C SER A 14 -7.10 48.75 -7.30
N ASN A 15 -7.48 47.60 -6.76
CA ASN A 15 -6.60 46.46 -6.62
C ASN A 15 -6.18 46.06 -8.05
N PRO A 16 -4.90 46.16 -8.45
CA PRO A 16 -4.50 45.57 -9.71
C PRO A 16 -4.60 44.06 -9.50
N VAL A 17 -5.58 43.45 -10.17
CA VAL A 17 -5.60 42.01 -10.39
C VAL A 17 -4.33 41.73 -11.19
N GLU A 18 -3.27 41.32 -10.50
CA GLU A 18 -2.14 40.66 -11.12
C GLU A 18 -2.69 39.39 -11.75
N GLU A 19 -3.03 39.55 -13.03
CA GLU A 19 -3.32 38.52 -14.00
C GLU A 19 -2.16 37.52 -13.94
N SER A 20 -2.38 36.51 -13.11
CA SER A 20 -1.43 35.46 -12.83
C SER A 20 -1.34 34.62 -14.08
N THR A 21 -0.45 35.03 -14.99
CA THR A 21 0.09 34.11 -15.98
C THR A 21 0.51 32.87 -15.19
N PRO A 22 -0.04 31.68 -15.47
CA PRO A 22 0.35 30.49 -14.74
C PRO A 22 1.81 30.25 -15.06
N SER A 23 2.69 30.67 -14.14
CA SER A 23 4.13 30.59 -14.31
C SER A 23 4.48 29.15 -14.68
N ILE A 24 5.40 28.98 -15.64
CA ILE A 24 5.82 27.67 -16.14
C ILE A 24 6.22 26.74 -14.98
N GLU A 25 6.73 27.33 -13.89
CA GLU A 25 7.00 26.69 -12.60
C GLU A 25 5.78 26.02 -11.97
N ASN A 26 4.62 26.69 -11.87
CA ASN A 26 3.37 26.09 -11.39
C ASN A 26 2.88 24.94 -12.27
N ALA A 27 3.13 25.01 -13.57
CA ALA A 27 2.81 23.92 -14.49
C ALA A 27 3.79 22.74 -14.36
N ALA A 28 5.06 22.98 -14.08
CA ALA A 28 6.06 21.94 -13.80
C ALA A 28 5.77 21.22 -12.47
N ILE A 29 5.46 21.98 -11.41
CA ILE A 29 5.09 21.44 -10.09
C ILE A 29 3.84 20.57 -10.19
N ARG A 30 2.78 21.02 -10.88
CA ARG A 30 1.57 20.20 -11.10
C ARG A 30 1.82 18.95 -11.95
N ARG A 31 2.76 18.99 -12.90
CA ARG A 31 3.12 17.82 -13.71
C ARG A 31 3.92 16.79 -12.91
N GLU A 32 4.86 17.25 -12.09
CA GLU A 32 5.64 16.40 -11.19
C GLU A 32 4.71 15.72 -10.16
N GLY A 33 3.76 16.47 -9.59
CA GLY A 33 2.76 15.91 -8.68
C GLY A 33 1.88 14.82 -9.33
N ARG A 34 1.50 14.96 -10.61
CA ARG A 34 0.76 13.91 -11.34
C ARG A 34 1.58 12.66 -11.63
N ALA A 35 2.90 12.81 -11.85
CA ALA A 35 3.78 11.66 -12.00
C ALA A 35 3.92 10.89 -10.68
N GLN A 36 3.86 11.58 -9.54
CA GLN A 36 3.93 10.98 -8.21
C GLN A 36 2.63 10.28 -7.76
N THR A 37 1.46 10.78 -8.19
CA THR A 37 0.15 10.23 -7.76
C THR A 37 -0.37 9.06 -8.59
N GLN A 38 0.13 8.82 -9.81
CA GLN A 38 -0.24 7.63 -10.59
C GLN A 38 0.56 6.42 -10.12
N GLU A 39 -0.09 5.29 -9.84
CA GLU A 39 0.58 4.03 -9.54
C GLU A 39 1.49 3.63 -10.71
N MET A 40 2.79 3.67 -10.46
CA MET A 40 3.84 3.29 -11.40
C MET A 40 4.91 2.56 -10.60
N ASP A 41 5.23 1.35 -11.01
CA ASP A 41 6.30 0.57 -10.41
C ASP A 41 7.59 0.76 -11.22
N VAL A 42 8.70 1.02 -10.53
CA VAL A 42 9.99 1.34 -11.13
C VAL A 42 11.04 0.39 -10.62
N SER A 43 11.74 -0.27 -11.54
CA SER A 43 12.85 -1.16 -11.20
C SER A 43 14.08 -0.87 -12.06
N LEU A 44 15.27 -1.04 -11.48
CA LEU A 44 16.52 -0.95 -12.25
C LEU A 44 16.64 -2.23 -13.09
N LEU A 45 16.52 -2.08 -14.42
CA LEU A 45 16.59 -3.20 -15.35
C LEU A 45 18.04 -3.63 -15.58
N ARG A 46 18.95 -2.67 -15.79
CA ARG A 46 20.38 -2.91 -16.03
C ARG A 46 21.25 -1.85 -15.39
N GLN A 47 22.37 -2.28 -14.79
CA GLN A 47 23.41 -1.38 -14.32
C GLN A 47 23.90 -0.51 -15.49
N GLY A 48 24.05 0.79 -15.26
CA GLY A 48 24.19 1.79 -16.33
C GLY A 48 22.95 2.66 -16.55
N GLY A 49 21.93 2.57 -15.69
CA GLY A 49 20.84 3.54 -15.64
C GLY A 49 19.67 3.27 -16.59
N ILE A 50 19.45 2.01 -16.97
CA ILE A 50 18.22 1.62 -17.69
C ILE A 50 17.22 1.10 -16.67
N TYR A 51 16.06 1.75 -16.61
CA TYR A 51 14.98 1.45 -15.69
C TYR A 51 13.77 0.92 -16.45
N GLU A 52 13.09 -0.07 -15.89
CA GLU A 52 11.77 -0.50 -16.33
C GLU A 52 10.72 0.26 -15.52
N VAL A 53 9.69 0.75 -16.21
CA VAL A 53 8.56 1.44 -15.61
C VAL A 53 7.28 0.73 -16.02
N ARG A 54 6.56 0.16 -15.05
CA ARG A 54 5.26 -0.46 -15.24
C ARG A 54 4.18 0.55 -14.88
N SER A 55 3.35 0.93 -15.85
CA SER A 55 2.22 1.82 -15.59
C SER A 55 1.04 1.05 -15.00
N ALA A 56 0.18 1.72 -14.24
CA ALA A 56 -1.11 1.16 -13.79
C ALA A 56 -1.98 0.60 -14.94
N SER A 57 -1.81 1.12 -16.16
CA SER A 57 -2.50 0.62 -17.35
C SER A 57 -1.89 -0.66 -17.93
N GLY A 58 -0.91 -1.28 -17.27
CA GLY A 58 -0.22 -2.49 -17.72
C GLY A 58 0.85 -2.28 -18.80
N GLY A 59 1.20 -1.04 -19.12
CA GLY A 59 2.25 -0.73 -20.08
C GLY A 59 3.64 -0.84 -19.45
N ILE A 60 4.62 -1.34 -20.19
CA ILE A 60 6.01 -1.46 -19.75
C ILE A 60 6.87 -0.56 -20.62
N TYR A 61 7.65 0.32 -20.00
CA TYR A 61 8.49 1.27 -20.69
C TYR A 61 9.92 1.20 -20.16
N GLU A 62 10.90 1.22 -21.06
CA GLU A 62 12.30 1.35 -20.70
C GLU A 62 12.67 2.84 -20.69
N VAL A 63 13.36 3.26 -19.64
CA VAL A 63 13.84 4.63 -19.43
C VAL A 63 15.34 4.59 -19.25
N ASP A 64 16.07 5.21 -20.18
CA ASP A 64 17.51 5.43 -20.03
C ASP A 64 17.73 6.81 -19.42
N VAL A 65 18.14 6.84 -18.15
CA VAL A 65 18.34 8.12 -17.45
C VAL A 65 19.59 8.86 -17.91
N LEU A 66 20.58 8.14 -18.45
CA LEU A 66 21.84 8.71 -18.93
C LEU A 66 21.65 9.35 -20.31
N GLN A 67 20.98 8.64 -21.22
CA GLN A 67 20.65 9.14 -22.56
C GLN A 67 19.40 10.02 -22.59
N ARG A 68 18.66 10.08 -21.47
CA ARG A 68 17.40 10.84 -21.33
C ARG A 68 16.32 10.40 -22.33
N THR A 69 16.24 9.11 -22.60
CA THR A 69 15.26 8.53 -23.52
C THR A 69 14.25 7.67 -22.78
N CYS A 70 13.08 7.50 -23.39
CA CYS A 70 12.06 6.58 -22.93
C CYS A 70 11.39 5.92 -24.14
N THR A 71 11.03 4.65 -24.04
CA THR A 71 10.35 3.91 -25.11
C THR A 71 8.87 4.27 -25.30
N CYS A 72 8.33 5.18 -24.48
CA CYS A 72 6.95 5.66 -24.67
C CYS A 72 6.81 6.53 -25.92
N LEU A 73 5.63 6.50 -26.54
CA LEU A 73 5.31 7.28 -27.73
C LEU A 73 4.95 8.75 -27.43
N ASP A 74 5.09 9.19 -26.18
CA ASP A 74 4.78 10.56 -25.76
C ASP A 74 5.88 11.52 -26.22
N GLU A 75 5.53 12.59 -26.95
CA GLU A 75 6.45 13.68 -27.25
C GLU A 75 6.86 14.40 -25.95
N PRO A 76 8.16 14.46 -25.62
CA PRO A 76 8.60 14.99 -24.34
C PRO A 76 8.50 16.53 -24.32
N PRO A 77 7.75 17.14 -23.40
CA PRO A 77 7.91 18.56 -23.08
C PRO A 77 9.28 18.81 -22.42
N GLU A 78 9.70 20.07 -22.26
CA GLU A 78 10.90 20.43 -21.48
C GLU A 78 10.89 19.68 -20.12
N GLY A 79 11.88 18.80 -19.92
CA GLY A 79 11.97 17.95 -18.72
C GLY A 79 11.48 16.50 -18.87
N GLY A 80 11.16 16.03 -20.08
CA GLY A 80 10.94 14.61 -20.39
C GLY A 80 9.49 14.14 -20.26
N CYS A 81 9.24 12.87 -20.59
CA CYS A 81 7.92 12.22 -20.42
C CYS A 81 7.62 11.94 -18.94
N LYS A 82 6.41 11.45 -18.63
CA LYS A 82 6.02 11.10 -17.25
C LYS A 82 6.91 9.99 -16.65
N HIS A 83 7.29 9.00 -17.45
CA HIS A 83 8.12 7.88 -17.02
C HIS A 83 9.51 8.35 -16.60
N TYR A 84 10.12 9.24 -17.40
CA TYR A 84 11.41 9.83 -17.08
C TYR A 84 11.39 10.64 -15.77
N ARG A 85 10.35 11.45 -15.55
CA ARG A 85 10.19 12.21 -14.30
C ARG A 85 10.05 11.28 -13.09
N ARG A 86 9.18 10.27 -13.18
CA ARG A 86 8.99 9.27 -12.12
C ARG A 86 10.33 8.61 -11.74
N VAL A 87 11.06 8.08 -12.72
CA VAL A 87 12.37 7.43 -12.47
C VAL A 87 13.36 8.39 -11.82
N ARG A 88 13.48 9.63 -12.33
CA ARG A 88 14.38 10.64 -11.75
C ARG A 88 14.03 10.93 -10.29
N THR A 89 12.75 11.07 -9.99
CA THR A 89 12.25 11.35 -8.64
C THR A 89 12.47 10.18 -7.70
N ASP A 90 12.23 8.94 -8.14
CA ASP A 90 12.46 7.75 -7.32
C ASP A 90 13.96 7.52 -7.04
N ILE A 91 14.84 7.82 -8.01
CA ILE A 91 16.30 7.82 -7.81
C ILE A 91 16.68 8.88 -6.77
N GLN A 92 16.16 10.10 -6.89
CA GLN A 92 16.46 11.21 -5.99
C GLN A 92 15.95 10.95 -4.57
N ALA A 93 14.80 10.29 -4.43
CA ALA A 93 14.22 9.86 -3.16
C ALA A 93 14.91 8.61 -2.57
N GLY A 94 15.78 7.94 -3.34
CA GLY A 94 16.46 6.71 -2.91
C GLY A 94 15.56 5.49 -2.84
N LEU A 95 14.40 5.53 -3.52
CA LEU A 95 13.45 4.41 -3.58
C LEU A 95 13.91 3.31 -4.55
N VAL A 96 14.67 3.69 -5.57
CA VAL A 96 15.26 2.76 -6.54
C VAL A 96 16.78 2.91 -6.56
N PRO A 97 17.52 1.84 -6.94
CA PRO A 97 18.98 1.92 -7.05
C PRO A 97 19.40 3.03 -8.01
N ARG A 98 20.48 3.74 -7.69
CA ARG A 98 21.12 4.70 -8.60
C ARG A 98 21.68 3.97 -9.84
N PRO A 99 22.04 4.68 -10.91
CA PRO A 99 22.56 4.06 -12.14
C PRO A 99 23.80 3.18 -11.94
N ASP A 100 24.56 3.39 -10.87
CA ASP A 100 25.70 2.56 -10.44
C ASP A 100 25.27 1.26 -9.74
N GLY A 101 23.97 1.01 -9.59
CA GLY A 101 23.39 -0.18 -8.97
C GLY A 101 23.30 -0.10 -7.44
N LYS A 102 23.68 1.03 -6.82
CA LYS A 102 23.65 1.18 -5.36
C LYS A 102 22.47 2.03 -4.94
N LEU A 103 21.73 1.58 -3.93
CA LEU A 103 20.83 2.49 -3.21
C LEU A 103 21.69 3.56 -2.52
N PRO A 104 21.24 4.83 -2.43
CA PRO A 104 21.93 5.78 -1.58
C PRO A 104 21.98 5.21 -0.16
N ASN A 105 23.11 5.34 0.51
CA ASN A 105 23.18 5.05 1.94
C ASN A 105 22.21 6.03 2.60
N THR A 106 21.03 5.55 2.95
CA THR A 106 19.94 6.37 3.45
C THR A 106 20.40 7.09 4.70
N THR A 107 20.78 8.35 4.57
CA THR A 107 20.71 9.32 5.67
C THR A 107 19.24 9.73 5.80
N GLN A 108 18.40 8.83 6.33
CA GLN A 108 17.09 9.19 6.84
C GLN A 108 17.07 8.78 8.31
N SER A 109 16.84 9.79 9.16
CA SER A 109 16.71 9.73 10.62
C SER A 109 17.98 9.34 11.38
N ALA A 110 18.39 10.17 12.32
CA ALA A 110 19.51 9.96 13.23
C ALA A 110 19.18 8.88 14.29
N LEU A 111 18.81 7.68 13.83
CA LEU A 111 18.76 6.49 14.68
C LEU A 111 20.06 5.73 14.45
N THR A 112 20.75 5.45 15.54
CA THR A 112 21.93 4.59 15.56
C THR A 112 21.56 3.16 15.14
N ASP A 113 22.53 2.42 14.60
CA ASP A 113 22.34 1.00 14.25
C ASP A 113 21.85 0.17 15.46
N GLU A 114 22.23 0.57 16.68
CA GLU A 114 21.77 -0.02 17.94
C GLU A 114 20.26 0.19 18.16
N GLU A 115 19.75 1.40 17.93
CA GLU A 115 18.31 1.70 18.06
C GLU A 115 17.49 0.93 17.02
N ILE A 116 17.98 0.84 15.78
CA ILE A 116 17.33 0.07 14.72
C ILE A 116 17.28 -1.43 15.08
N HIS A 117 18.39 -1.97 15.60
CA HIS A 117 18.43 -3.37 16.04
C HIS A 117 17.51 -3.62 17.24
N ALA A 118 17.47 -2.69 18.21
CA ALA A 118 16.60 -2.79 19.38
C ALA A 118 15.12 -2.79 18.99
N ILE A 119 14.70 -1.92 18.06
CA ILE A 119 13.33 -1.88 17.54
C ILE A 119 12.97 -3.20 16.87
N ARG A 120 13.81 -3.69 15.94
CA ARG A 120 13.57 -4.97 15.25
C ARG A 120 13.52 -6.15 16.23
N SER A 121 14.37 -6.14 17.25
CA SER A 121 14.36 -7.16 18.31
C SER A 121 13.07 -7.11 19.14
N ALA A 122 12.57 -5.91 19.45
CA ALA A 122 11.31 -5.74 20.17
C ALA A 122 10.12 -6.21 19.33
N GLU A 123 10.06 -5.80 18.05
CA GLU A 123 9.04 -6.26 17.09
C GLU A 123 9.03 -7.78 16.95
N ALA A 124 10.21 -8.40 16.81
CA ALA A 124 10.34 -9.86 16.74
C ALA A 124 9.83 -10.54 18.02
N THR A 125 10.07 -9.94 19.19
CA THR A 125 9.60 -10.46 20.48
C THR A 125 8.08 -10.38 20.58
N ILE A 126 7.48 -9.25 20.17
CA ILE A 126 6.03 -9.06 20.16
C ILE A 126 5.37 -10.05 19.19
N LEU A 127 5.89 -10.18 17.97
CA LEU A 127 5.38 -11.12 16.98
C LEU A 127 5.48 -12.56 17.51
N LYS A 128 6.62 -12.92 18.10
CA LYS A 128 6.80 -14.24 18.72
C LYS A 128 5.76 -14.49 19.81
N GLN A 129 5.52 -13.51 20.69
CA GLN A 129 4.51 -13.64 21.75
C GLN A 129 3.12 -13.85 21.17
N HIS A 130 2.73 -13.03 20.19
CA HIS A 130 1.43 -13.15 19.52
C HIS A 130 1.25 -14.52 18.86
N LEU A 131 2.29 -15.06 18.21
CA LEU A 131 2.25 -16.40 17.61
C LEU A 131 2.12 -17.50 18.67
N LEU A 132 2.81 -17.37 19.81
CA LEU A 132 2.69 -18.33 20.91
C LEU A 132 1.28 -18.30 21.52
N ASP A 133 0.71 -17.12 21.75
CA ASP A 133 -0.64 -16.97 22.28
C ASP A 133 -1.68 -17.56 21.31
N ALA A 134 -1.51 -17.33 20.01
CA ALA A 134 -2.37 -17.92 18.98
C ALA A 134 -2.26 -19.46 18.93
N LEU A 135 -1.05 -20.01 19.10
CA LEU A 135 -0.85 -21.46 19.18
C LEU A 135 -1.52 -22.06 20.42
N LEU A 136 -1.33 -21.44 21.58
CA LEU A 136 -1.97 -21.89 22.83
C LEU A 136 -3.50 -21.84 22.74
N ALA A 137 -4.06 -20.79 22.13
CA ALA A 137 -5.50 -20.70 21.91
C ALA A 137 -6.01 -21.86 21.03
N ARG A 138 -5.26 -22.21 19.97
CA ARG A 138 -5.60 -23.36 19.11
C ARG A 138 -5.43 -24.70 19.80
N GLU A 139 -4.43 -24.85 20.67
CA GLU A 139 -4.27 -26.05 21.48
C GLU A 139 -5.43 -26.25 22.45
N LEU A 140 -5.90 -25.17 23.08
CA LEU A 140 -7.06 -25.22 23.97
C LEU A 140 -8.35 -25.56 23.22
N GLU A 141 -8.57 -24.94 22.05
CA GLU A 141 -9.72 -25.24 21.19
C GLU A 141 -9.73 -26.71 20.76
N ARG A 142 -8.58 -27.26 20.35
CA ARG A 142 -8.45 -28.70 20.03
C ARG A 142 -8.81 -29.58 21.22
N ALA A 143 -8.29 -29.29 22.40
CA ALA A 143 -8.61 -30.07 23.60
C ALA A 143 -10.12 -30.03 23.94
N GLN A 144 -10.78 -28.90 23.71
CA GLN A 144 -12.23 -28.79 23.90
C GLN A 144 -13.00 -29.64 22.88
N LEU A 145 -12.62 -29.58 21.61
CA LEU A 145 -13.24 -30.39 20.55
C LEU A 145 -13.01 -31.89 20.79
N ASP A 146 -11.81 -32.29 21.22
CA ASP A 146 -11.51 -33.68 21.55
C ASP A 146 -12.38 -34.18 22.71
N GLN A 147 -12.64 -33.33 23.72
CA GLN A 147 -13.57 -33.66 24.81
C GLN A 147 -15.02 -33.76 24.31
N GLU A 148 -15.46 -32.85 23.45
CA GLU A 148 -16.81 -32.88 22.88
C GLU A 148 -17.02 -34.15 22.04
N ILE A 149 -16.04 -34.52 21.21
CA ILE A 149 -16.06 -35.77 20.45
C ILE A 149 -16.19 -36.95 21.41
N HIS A 150 -15.37 -37.00 22.46
CA HIS A 150 -15.42 -38.07 23.44
C HIS A 150 -16.79 -38.17 24.15
N ASP A 151 -17.37 -37.03 24.54
CA ASP A 151 -18.68 -36.98 25.18
C ASP A 151 -19.79 -37.46 24.22
N LEU A 152 -19.71 -37.08 22.94
CA LEU A 152 -20.64 -37.53 21.91
C LEU A 152 -20.51 -39.04 21.64
N GLU A 153 -19.28 -39.56 21.55
CA GLU A 153 -19.01 -41.00 21.41
C GLU A 153 -19.61 -41.78 22.58
N PHE A 154 -19.43 -41.30 23.81
CA PHE A 154 -20.03 -41.88 25.01
C PHE A 154 -21.57 -41.87 24.94
N LEU A 155 -22.18 -40.77 24.51
CA LEU A 155 -23.63 -40.70 24.36
C LEU A 155 -24.16 -41.68 23.31
N VAL A 156 -23.46 -41.83 22.19
CA VAL A 156 -23.80 -42.82 21.15
C VAL A 156 -23.73 -44.24 21.72
N GLU A 157 -22.66 -44.58 22.45
CA GLU A 157 -22.51 -45.88 23.09
C GLU A 157 -23.66 -46.17 24.07
N VAL A 158 -24.00 -45.21 24.94
CA VAL A 158 -25.11 -45.35 25.89
C VAL A 158 -26.45 -45.51 25.16
N LEU A 159 -26.71 -44.73 24.10
CA LEU A 159 -27.94 -44.83 23.33
C LEU A 159 -28.07 -46.18 22.62
N LEU A 160 -26.98 -46.71 22.08
CA LEU A 160 -26.97 -48.06 21.50
C LEU A 160 -27.31 -49.11 22.55
N GLU A 161 -26.71 -49.05 23.74
CA GLU A 161 -26.96 -50.00 24.82
C GLU A 161 -28.40 -49.93 25.36
N VAL A 162 -28.94 -48.71 25.55
CA VAL A 162 -30.34 -48.50 25.95
C VAL A 162 -31.31 -48.97 24.85
N SER A 163 -31.01 -48.72 23.57
CA SER A 163 -31.86 -49.16 22.46
C SER A 163 -31.93 -50.69 22.36
N ILE A 164 -30.81 -51.37 22.61
CA ILE A 164 -30.75 -52.84 22.72
C ILE A 164 -31.59 -53.34 23.91
N ALA A 165 -31.54 -52.65 25.05
CA ALA A 165 -32.30 -53.03 26.25
C ALA A 165 -33.81 -52.79 26.12
N GLU A 166 -34.23 -51.74 25.41
CA GLU A 166 -35.64 -51.34 25.27
C GLU A 166 -36.30 -51.87 23.97
N GLY A 167 -35.53 -52.47 23.05
CA GLY A 167 -36.04 -53.11 21.83
C GLY A 167 -36.44 -52.14 20.72
N TYR A 168 -35.89 -50.92 20.70
CA TYR A 168 -36.11 -49.96 19.63
C TYR A 168 -35.14 -50.22 18.46
N ASP A 169 -35.69 -50.51 17.28
CA ASP A 169 -34.95 -50.68 16.02
C ASP A 169 -34.67 -49.31 15.41
N LEU A 170 -33.52 -48.72 15.72
CA LEU A 170 -33.05 -47.47 15.10
C LEU A 170 -32.39 -47.80 13.76
N ASP A 171 -33.20 -47.95 12.72
CA ASP A 171 -32.76 -48.15 11.33
C ASP A 171 -31.83 -46.98 10.91
N GLU A 172 -30.53 -47.25 10.78
CA GLU A 172 -29.44 -46.31 10.44
C GLU A 172 -29.61 -45.58 9.09
N SER A 173 -30.68 -45.82 8.35
CA SER A 173 -30.79 -45.54 6.92
C SER A 173 -31.28 -44.14 6.52
N ARG A 174 -31.26 -43.11 7.40
CA ARG A 174 -31.84 -41.78 7.08
C ARG A 174 -31.06 -40.53 7.48
N ILE A 175 -29.73 -40.56 7.54
CA ILE A 175 -28.93 -39.32 7.58
C ILE A 175 -28.71 -38.85 6.13
N LEU A 176 -29.67 -38.07 5.61
CA LEU A 176 -29.49 -37.33 4.36
C LEU A 176 -28.60 -36.10 4.65
N LEU A 177 -27.32 -36.21 4.32
CA LEU A 177 -26.43 -35.06 4.22
C LEU A 177 -26.90 -34.17 3.06
N PRO A 178 -27.14 -32.86 3.25
CA PRO A 178 -27.46 -31.97 2.15
C PRO A 178 -26.21 -31.76 1.27
N ASP A 179 -26.38 -31.94 -0.05
CA ASP A 179 -25.36 -31.67 -1.06
C ASP A 179 -24.90 -30.20 -0.96
N LEU A 180 -23.62 -30.01 -0.69
CA LEU A 180 -22.97 -28.70 -0.74
C LEU A 180 -22.47 -28.48 -2.18
N SER A 181 -23.23 -27.72 -2.96
CA SER A 181 -22.83 -27.17 -4.27
C SER A 181 -21.96 -25.92 -4.12
#